data_AF-A0A533ZM57-F1
#
_entry.id   AF-A0A533ZM57-F1
#
_cell.length_a   1.000
_cell.length_b   1.000
_cell.length_c   1.000
_cell.angle_alpha   90.00
_cell.angle_beta   90.00
_cell.angle_gamma   90.00
#
_symmetry.space_group_name_H-M   'P 1'
#
loop_
_entity.id
_entity.type
_entity.pdbx_description
1 polymer ?
#
loop_
_entity_poly.entity_id
_entity_poly.type
_entity_poly.pdbx_seq_one_letter_code
_entity_poly.pdbx_strand_id
1 'polypeptide(L)'
;MEHPTTIGDTKSPRRALSLLGLSLLLWGCAAEPTIRMESDAARRRVDLVVRDAQAEVSTLRQEVAAARIAAAKKEAELPELHRQVAELQRAAEAKQGELAALRADRDRLLQTKNGLEQQVAELQRTAEAKQGELAALRADRDRLLQTKTDMEQQVAESPAPYQSLAEVAETKTKLKELEASQAVLTAELAQIKGDLARARGKAGGRAGKPAAARPMPEASTKPAAAAEALTPSDRRPVRIAVERGDSLDLIARLYGVSVADLKAINGLRNDLILVGQELVIPRPPSMGPQPGPNGR
;
A
#
# COMPACT_ATOMS: atom_id res chain seq x y z
N MET A 1 38.41 -31.04 -54.67
CA MET A 1 39.15 -31.20 -55.95
C MET A 1 40.29 -30.20 -55.92
N GLU A 2 41.40 -30.60 -55.34
CA GLU A 2 42.65 -29.84 -55.47
C GLU A 2 43.40 -30.41 -56.67
N HIS A 3 43.72 -29.54 -57.62
CA HIS A 3 44.61 -29.86 -58.72
C HIS A 3 46.02 -29.33 -58.37
N PRO A 4 47.05 -30.18 -58.30
CA PRO A 4 48.43 -29.74 -58.26
C PRO A 4 48.93 -29.50 -59.68
N THR A 5 49.59 -28.37 -59.92
CA THR A 5 50.39 -28.17 -61.14
C THR A 5 51.87 -28.29 -60.80
N THR A 6 52.43 -29.39 -61.30
CA THR A 6 53.83 -29.76 -61.42
C THR A 6 54.61 -28.78 -62.31
N ILE A 7 55.95 -28.86 -62.24
CA ILE A 7 57.00 -28.56 -63.26
C ILE A 7 58.04 -27.60 -62.64
N GLY A 8 59.33 -27.94 -62.50
CA GLY A 8 60.06 -29.15 -62.88
C GLY A 8 61.51 -29.02 -62.41
N ASP A 9 62.03 -30.10 -61.84
CA ASP A 9 63.46 -30.35 -61.67
C ASP A 9 64.14 -30.47 -63.05
N THR A 10 65.33 -29.89 -63.17
CA THR A 10 66.49 -30.46 -63.90
C THR A 10 67.61 -29.42 -64.00
N LYS A 11 68.68 -29.57 -63.22
CA LYS A 11 70.06 -29.40 -63.75
C LYS A 11 71.13 -29.81 -62.74
N SER A 12 71.68 -31.00 -62.97
CA SER A 12 73.12 -31.20 -63.09
C SER A 12 73.38 -31.67 -64.53
N PRO A 13 74.54 -31.47 -65.19
CA PRO A 13 75.87 -31.69 -64.62
C PRO A 13 76.94 -30.62 -64.95
N ARG A 14 78.01 -30.73 -64.17
CA ARG A 14 79.33 -30.09 -64.32
C ARG A 14 79.87 -30.29 -65.75
N ARG A 15 80.27 -29.21 -66.41
CA ARG A 15 81.20 -29.24 -67.54
C ARG A 15 82.44 -28.45 -67.17
N ALA A 16 83.54 -29.19 -67.05
CA ALA A 16 84.90 -28.69 -67.09
C ALA A 16 85.17 -28.09 -68.48
N LEU A 17 85.86 -26.95 -68.55
CA LEU A 17 86.74 -26.61 -69.66
C LEU A 17 87.70 -25.51 -69.19
N SER A 18 88.86 -25.98 -68.72
CA SER A 18 90.11 -25.24 -68.68
C SER A 18 90.75 -25.28 -70.07
N LEU A 19 91.19 -24.14 -70.60
CA LEU A 19 92.55 -23.88 -71.08
C LEU A 19 92.57 -22.60 -71.91
N LEU A 20 93.33 -21.63 -71.37
CA LEU A 20 93.89 -20.49 -72.10
C LEU A 20 94.82 -20.99 -73.22
N GLY A 21 94.91 -20.22 -74.31
CA GLY A 21 95.94 -20.44 -75.32
C GLY A 21 95.94 -19.44 -76.48
N LEU A 22 96.38 -18.22 -76.19
CA LEU A 22 97.15 -17.29 -77.06
C LEU A 22 96.79 -17.16 -78.56
N SER A 23 96.36 -15.96 -78.97
CA SER A 23 96.89 -15.28 -80.17
C SER A 23 96.23 -13.91 -80.37
N LEU A 24 96.87 -12.84 -79.89
CA LEU A 24 96.81 -11.54 -80.57
C LEU A 24 98.08 -10.76 -80.24
N LEU A 25 98.97 -10.77 -81.22
CA LEU A 25 100.20 -9.99 -81.28
C LEU A 25 99.91 -8.49 -81.24
N LEU A 26 100.87 -7.80 -80.63
CA LEU A 26 101.09 -6.37 -80.63
C LEU A 26 100.69 -5.71 -81.96
N TRP A 27 99.79 -4.73 -81.88
CA TRP A 27 99.87 -3.56 -82.73
C TRP A 27 99.80 -2.33 -81.83
N GLY A 28 100.89 -1.56 -81.81
CA GLY A 28 100.93 -0.27 -81.15
C GLY A 28 99.99 0.71 -81.82
N CYS A 29 99.16 1.35 -81.01
CA CYS A 29 98.70 2.70 -81.26
C CYS A 29 98.93 3.47 -79.96
N ALA A 30 99.96 4.32 -79.98
CA ALA A 30 100.12 5.42 -79.07
C ALA A 30 98.97 6.42 -79.34
N ALA A 31 97.79 6.10 -78.82
CA ALA A 31 96.72 7.08 -78.57
C ALA A 31 96.93 7.61 -77.15
N GLU A 32 96.80 8.92 -77.00
CA GLU A 32 97.47 9.73 -75.98
C GLU A 32 97.28 9.28 -74.51
N PRO A 33 98.32 9.41 -73.67
CA PRO A 33 98.16 9.28 -72.21
C PRO A 33 97.13 10.29 -71.65
N THR A 34 96.91 11.41 -72.35
CA THR A 34 95.96 12.47 -71.98
C THR A 34 94.49 12.02 -72.07
N ILE A 35 94.08 11.36 -73.16
CA ILE A 35 92.68 10.88 -73.34
C ILE A 35 92.33 9.79 -72.32
N ARG A 36 93.32 8.95 -71.97
CA ARG A 36 93.16 7.90 -70.95
C ARG A 36 93.08 8.47 -69.53
N MET A 37 93.90 9.47 -69.22
CA MET A 37 93.86 10.19 -67.93
C MET A 37 92.56 10.99 -67.74
N GLU A 38 92.04 11.64 -68.79
CA GLU A 38 90.74 12.31 -68.74
C GLU A 38 89.57 11.33 -68.53
N SER A 39 89.63 10.16 -69.18
CA SER A 39 88.66 9.07 -68.97
C SER A 39 88.72 8.49 -67.54
N ASP A 40 89.92 8.30 -66.99
CA ASP A 40 90.12 7.85 -65.61
C ASP A 40 89.69 8.92 -64.60
N ALA A 41 89.88 10.21 -64.91
CA ALA A 41 89.41 11.33 -64.09
C ALA A 41 87.87 11.47 -64.14
N ALA A 42 87.24 11.19 -65.27
CA ALA A 42 85.78 11.14 -65.40
C ALA A 42 85.19 9.95 -64.62
N ARG A 43 85.80 8.77 -64.70
CA ARG A 43 85.40 7.59 -63.92
C ARG A 43 85.48 7.84 -62.42
N ARG A 44 86.58 8.43 -61.93
CA ARG A 44 86.72 8.79 -60.50
C ARG A 44 85.66 9.79 -60.05
N ARG A 45 85.28 10.76 -60.89
CA ARG A 45 84.19 11.70 -60.60
C ARG A 45 82.85 11.00 -60.49
N VAL A 46 82.55 10.08 -61.41
CA VAL A 46 81.34 9.25 -61.34
C VAL A 46 81.35 8.36 -60.08
N ASP A 47 82.48 7.74 -59.74
CA ASP A 47 82.60 6.89 -58.55
C ASP A 47 82.43 7.65 -57.23
N LEU A 48 82.80 8.93 -57.19
CA LEU A 48 82.53 9.81 -56.05
C LEU A 48 81.04 10.12 -55.93
N VAL A 49 80.41 10.56 -57.02
CA VAL A 49 78.95 10.83 -57.05
C VAL A 49 78.14 9.59 -56.68
N VAL A 50 78.53 8.42 -57.18
CA VAL A 50 77.86 7.15 -56.84
C VAL A 50 78.03 6.81 -55.36
N ARG A 51 79.22 7.02 -54.79
CA ARG A 51 79.45 6.78 -53.35
C ARG A 51 78.67 7.75 -52.47
N ASP A 52 78.65 9.03 -52.83
CA ASP A 52 77.90 10.06 -52.11
C ASP A 52 76.39 9.75 -52.18
N ALA A 53 75.87 9.44 -53.36
CA ALA A 53 74.48 9.02 -53.53
C ALA A 53 74.15 7.72 -52.78
N GLN A 54 75.08 6.75 -52.71
CA GLN A 54 74.91 5.54 -51.90
C GLN A 54 74.87 5.85 -50.40
N ALA A 55 75.67 6.80 -49.93
CA ALA A 55 75.66 7.26 -48.54
C ALA A 55 74.33 7.96 -48.19
N GLU A 56 73.85 8.85 -49.06
CA GLU A 56 72.53 9.50 -48.93
C GLU A 56 71.38 8.48 -48.94
N VAL A 57 71.40 7.51 -49.86
CA VAL A 57 70.37 6.45 -49.88
C VAL A 57 70.43 5.59 -48.61
N SER A 58 71.61 5.33 -48.06
CA SER A 58 71.75 4.55 -46.83
C SER A 58 71.18 5.29 -45.60
N THR A 59 71.40 6.60 -45.52
CA THR A 59 70.87 7.45 -44.44
C THR A 59 69.35 7.59 -44.57
N LEU A 60 68.83 7.89 -45.76
CA LEU A 60 67.38 7.93 -46.02
C LEU A 60 66.71 6.59 -45.69
N ARG A 61 67.35 5.45 -45.99
CA ARG A 61 66.82 4.13 -45.60
C ARG A 61 66.75 3.95 -44.08
N GLN A 62 67.76 4.43 -43.35
CA GLN A 62 67.76 4.39 -41.87
C GLN A 62 66.65 5.27 -41.30
N GLU A 63 66.48 6.48 -41.83
CA GLU A 63 65.41 7.40 -41.42
C GLU A 63 64.01 6.83 -41.71
N VAL A 64 63.80 6.25 -42.90
CA VAL A 64 62.54 5.59 -43.25
C VAL A 64 62.27 4.38 -42.35
N ALA A 65 63.31 3.60 -42.00
CA ALA A 65 63.16 2.49 -41.06
C ALA A 65 62.77 2.99 -39.65
N ALA A 66 63.41 4.05 -39.16
CA ALA A 66 63.08 4.66 -37.88
C ALA A 66 61.64 5.22 -37.86
N ALA A 67 61.23 5.90 -38.93
CA ALA A 67 59.87 6.42 -39.09
C ALA A 67 58.83 5.29 -39.11
N ARG A 68 59.10 4.17 -39.79
CA ARG A 68 58.22 2.99 -39.79
C ARG A 68 58.08 2.36 -38.41
N ILE A 69 59.17 2.26 -37.64
CA ILE A 69 59.11 1.75 -36.27
C ILE A 69 58.30 2.71 -35.38
N ALA A 70 58.49 4.02 -35.52
CA ALA A 70 57.72 5.01 -34.77
C ALA A 70 56.22 4.97 -35.14
N ALA A 71 55.88 4.79 -36.41
CA ALA A 71 54.51 4.60 -36.87
C ALA A 71 53.91 3.31 -36.29
N ALA A 72 54.63 2.18 -36.37
CA ALA A 72 54.18 0.91 -35.82
C ALA A 72 53.95 0.97 -34.31
N LYS A 73 54.76 1.72 -33.56
CA LYS A 73 54.53 1.96 -32.12
C LYS A 73 53.22 2.70 -31.87
N LYS A 74 52.95 3.78 -32.62
CA LYS A 74 51.67 4.51 -32.51
C LYS A 74 50.48 3.66 -32.92
N GLU A 75 50.62 2.88 -33.99
CA GLU A 75 49.58 1.94 -34.42
C GLU A 75 49.30 0.85 -33.37
N ALA A 76 50.31 0.44 -32.60
CA ALA A 76 50.14 -0.48 -31.48
C ALA A 76 49.43 0.14 -30.26
N GLU A 77 49.41 1.46 -30.12
CA GLU A 77 48.66 2.17 -29.06
C GLU A 77 47.16 2.34 -29.41
N LEU A 78 46.82 2.39 -30.70
CA LEU A 78 45.43 2.50 -31.19
C LEU A 78 44.46 1.43 -30.64
N PRO A 79 44.79 0.11 -30.58
CA PRO A 79 43.85 -0.88 -30.06
C PRO A 79 43.53 -0.66 -28.58
N GLU A 80 44.47 -0.19 -27.76
CA GLU A 80 44.22 0.11 -26.35
C GLU A 80 43.31 1.32 -26.21
N LEU A 81 43.53 2.39 -27.00
CA LEU A 81 42.63 3.54 -27.04
C LEU A 81 41.22 3.15 -27.52
N HIS A 82 41.11 2.31 -28.54
CA HIS A 82 39.80 1.80 -28.99
C HIS A 82 39.10 0.98 -27.90
N ARG A 83 39.86 0.17 -27.14
CA ARG A 83 39.34 -0.59 -26.00
C ARG A 83 38.79 0.35 -24.92
N GLN A 84 39.54 1.39 -24.57
CA GLN A 84 39.12 2.40 -23.59
C GLN A 84 37.87 3.17 -24.04
N VAL A 85 37.83 3.58 -25.32
CA VAL A 85 36.64 4.26 -25.88
C VAL A 85 35.42 3.34 -25.82
N ALA A 86 35.57 2.05 -26.18
CA ALA A 86 34.48 1.09 -26.10
C ALA A 86 34.00 0.84 -24.67
N GLU A 87 34.90 0.80 -23.68
CA GLU A 87 34.55 0.70 -22.26
C GLU A 87 33.77 1.93 -21.78
N LEU A 88 34.23 3.14 -22.13
CA LEU A 88 33.55 4.39 -21.79
C LEU A 88 32.18 4.49 -22.45
N GLN A 89 32.04 4.04 -23.70
CA GLN A 89 30.75 4.00 -24.39
C GLN A 89 29.77 3.06 -23.69
N ARG A 90 30.19 1.85 -23.33
CA ARG A 90 29.34 0.91 -22.57
C ARG A 90 28.95 1.48 -21.21
N ALA A 91 29.88 2.13 -20.51
CA ALA A 91 29.61 2.78 -19.24
C ALA A 91 28.59 3.93 -19.41
N ALA A 92 28.72 4.73 -20.47
CA ALA A 92 27.78 5.81 -20.79
C ALA A 92 26.38 5.27 -21.11
N GLU A 93 26.28 4.20 -21.90
CA GLU A 93 25.00 3.52 -22.19
C GLU A 93 24.34 2.96 -20.94
N ALA A 94 25.11 2.31 -20.06
CA ALA A 94 24.61 1.83 -18.78
C ALA A 94 24.04 2.98 -17.92
N LYS A 95 24.76 4.11 -17.85
CA LYS A 95 24.30 5.30 -17.12
C LYS A 95 23.08 5.96 -17.77
N GLN A 96 22.97 5.95 -19.09
CA GLN A 96 21.76 6.39 -19.77
C GLN A 96 20.57 5.49 -19.45
N GLY A 97 20.78 4.18 -19.36
CA GLY A 97 19.77 3.21 -18.92
C GLY A 97 19.29 3.47 -17.48
N GLU A 98 20.22 3.68 -16.55
CA GLU A 98 19.90 4.05 -15.16
C GLU A 98 19.08 5.35 -15.10
N LEU A 99 19.48 6.39 -15.85
CA LEU A 99 18.75 7.66 -15.90
C LEU A 99 17.35 7.50 -16.51
N ALA A 100 17.18 6.64 -17.52
CA ALA A 100 15.87 6.35 -18.10
C ALA A 100 14.95 5.65 -17.10
N ALA A 101 15.47 4.68 -16.34
CA ALA A 101 14.72 4.01 -15.28
C ALA A 101 14.28 5.00 -14.18
N LEU A 102 15.20 5.85 -13.71
CA LEU A 102 14.88 6.88 -12.71
C LEU A 102 13.84 7.89 -13.20
N ARG A 103 13.87 8.26 -14.49
CA ARG A 103 12.84 9.12 -15.09
C ARG A 103 11.47 8.43 -15.10
N ALA A 104 11.41 7.16 -15.47
CA ALA A 104 10.16 6.40 -15.45
C ALA A 104 9.60 6.27 -14.02
N ASP A 105 10.45 6.04 -13.03
CA ASP A 105 10.02 5.97 -11.63
C ASP A 105 9.53 7.32 -11.10
N ARG A 106 10.22 8.42 -11.44
CA ARG A 106 9.73 9.78 -11.16
C ARG A 106 8.35 10.02 -11.76
N ASP A 107 8.13 9.63 -13.01
CA ASP A 107 6.86 9.86 -13.69
C ASP A 107 5.72 9.03 -13.06
N ARG A 108 6.01 7.80 -12.62
CA ARG A 108 5.08 6.99 -11.80
C ARG A 108 4.75 7.68 -10.47
N LEU A 109 5.75 8.20 -9.77
CA LEU A 109 5.55 8.93 -8.50
C LEU A 109 4.72 10.20 -8.69
N LEU A 110 4.88 10.90 -9.82
CA LEU A 110 4.04 12.06 -10.13
C LEU A 110 2.59 11.66 -10.40
N GLN A 111 2.36 10.54 -11.09
CA GLN A 111 1.00 10.03 -11.30
C GLN A 111 0.33 9.63 -9.99
N THR A 112 1.04 8.91 -9.11
CA THR A 112 0.49 8.53 -7.80
C THR A 112 0.23 9.75 -6.93
N LYS A 113 1.14 10.73 -6.91
CA LYS A 113 0.93 12.02 -6.23
C LYS A 113 -0.34 12.70 -6.71
N ASN A 114 -0.49 12.87 -8.02
CA ASN A 114 -1.67 13.54 -8.59
C ASN A 114 -2.98 12.78 -8.26
N GLY A 115 -2.94 11.45 -8.28
CA GLY A 115 -4.08 10.62 -7.87
C GLY A 115 -4.43 10.79 -6.39
N LEU A 116 -3.42 10.84 -5.50
CA LEU A 116 -3.63 11.11 -4.07
C LEU A 116 -4.17 12.52 -3.82
N GLU A 117 -3.68 13.53 -4.54
CA GLU A 117 -4.21 14.89 -4.45
C GLU A 117 -5.70 14.97 -4.84
N GLN A 118 -6.11 14.23 -5.87
CA GLN A 118 -7.52 14.10 -6.24
C GLN A 118 -8.35 13.42 -5.14
N GLN A 119 -7.85 12.33 -4.57
CA GLN A 119 -8.53 11.64 -3.45
C GLN A 119 -8.68 12.55 -2.23
N VAL A 120 -7.64 13.33 -1.88
CA VAL A 120 -7.71 14.30 -0.79
C VAL A 120 -8.77 15.37 -1.08
N ALA A 121 -8.82 15.90 -2.31
CA ALA A 121 -9.83 16.88 -2.70
C ALA A 121 -11.26 16.32 -2.63
N GLU A 122 -11.47 15.06 -3.01
CA GLU A 122 -12.77 14.37 -2.87
C GLU A 122 -13.15 14.18 -1.40
N LEU A 123 -12.21 13.72 -0.56
CA LEU A 123 -12.43 13.56 0.87
C LEU A 123 -12.76 14.90 1.53
N GLN A 124 -12.10 15.99 1.14
CA GLN A 124 -12.43 17.34 1.63
C GLN A 124 -13.86 17.75 1.28
N ARG A 125 -14.29 17.57 0.02
CA ARG A 125 -15.67 17.86 -0.39
C ARG A 125 -16.69 17.04 0.40
N THR A 126 -16.43 15.75 0.62
CA THR A 126 -17.33 14.91 1.42
C THR A 126 -17.35 15.34 2.88
N ALA A 127 -16.22 15.74 3.45
CA ALA A 127 -16.14 16.25 4.81
C ALA A 127 -16.94 17.57 4.96
N GLU A 128 -16.81 18.50 4.01
CA GLU A 128 -17.58 19.75 3.97
C GLU A 128 -19.09 19.47 3.88
N ALA A 129 -19.50 18.54 3.00
CA ALA A 129 -20.90 18.13 2.90
C ALA A 129 -21.43 17.55 4.23
N LYS A 130 -20.65 16.67 4.88
CA LYS A 130 -21.01 16.10 6.20
C LYS A 130 -21.03 17.15 7.30
N GLN A 131 -20.16 18.15 7.26
CA GLN A 131 -20.22 19.28 8.18
C GLN A 131 -21.51 20.10 7.98
N GLY A 132 -21.93 20.30 6.74
CA GLY A 132 -23.21 20.93 6.41
C GLY A 132 -24.41 20.15 6.94
N GLU A 133 -24.44 18.82 6.72
CA GLU A 133 -25.49 17.94 7.28
C GLU A 133 -25.54 18.02 8.81
N LEU A 134 -24.39 17.97 9.49
CA LEU A 134 -24.31 18.10 10.96
C LEU A 134 -24.77 19.46 11.45
N ALA A 135 -24.47 20.54 10.72
CA ALA A 135 -24.95 21.88 11.05
C ALA A 135 -26.49 21.97 10.94
N ALA A 136 -27.08 21.39 9.90
CA ALA A 136 -28.53 21.31 9.74
C ALA A 136 -29.20 20.51 10.88
N LEU A 137 -28.66 19.33 11.20
CA LEU A 137 -29.16 18.51 12.31
C LEU A 137 -29.06 19.21 13.67
N ARG A 138 -27.99 19.99 13.89
CA ARG A 138 -27.85 20.81 15.11
C ARG A 138 -28.93 21.90 15.17
N ALA A 139 -29.20 22.58 14.06
CA ALA A 139 -30.25 23.59 14.00
C ALA A 139 -31.65 22.98 14.24
N ASP A 140 -31.94 21.81 13.68
CA ASP A 140 -33.20 21.12 13.91
C ASP A 140 -33.36 20.65 15.36
N ARG A 141 -32.28 20.14 15.98
CA ARG A 141 -32.26 19.84 17.42
C ARG A 141 -32.59 21.08 18.25
N ASP A 142 -31.98 22.22 17.94
CA ASP A 142 -32.16 23.45 18.71
C ASP A 142 -33.61 23.97 18.57
N ARG A 143 -34.21 23.85 17.37
CA ARG A 143 -35.65 24.10 17.17
C ARG A 143 -36.53 23.19 18.01
N LEU A 144 -36.23 21.88 18.03
CA LEU A 144 -36.98 20.92 18.85
C LEU A 144 -36.88 21.25 20.34
N LEU A 145 -35.69 21.63 20.81
CA LEU A 145 -35.51 22.08 22.19
C LEU A 145 -36.32 23.34 22.48
N GLN A 146 -36.31 24.33 21.58
CA GLN A 146 -37.15 25.52 21.71
C GLN A 146 -38.63 25.14 21.84
N THR A 147 -39.15 24.33 20.91
CA THR A 147 -40.55 23.88 20.94
C THR A 147 -40.89 23.10 22.20
N LYS A 148 -39.97 22.26 22.69
CA LYS A 148 -40.16 21.55 23.96
C LYS A 148 -40.28 22.55 25.12
N THR A 149 -39.42 23.56 25.15
CA THR A 149 -39.41 24.58 26.20
C THR A 149 -40.69 25.41 26.15
N ASP A 150 -41.14 25.81 24.95
CA ASP A 150 -42.39 26.54 24.74
C ASP A 150 -43.60 25.69 25.16
N MET A 151 -43.60 24.40 24.85
CA MET A 151 -44.64 23.45 25.30
C MET A 151 -44.62 23.29 26.83
N GLU A 152 -43.46 23.16 27.45
CA GLU A 152 -43.33 23.08 28.92
C GLU A 152 -43.83 24.37 29.59
N GLN A 153 -43.53 25.54 29.03
CA GLN A 153 -44.07 26.82 29.49
C GLN A 153 -45.60 26.88 29.32
N GLN A 154 -46.13 26.46 28.17
CA GLN A 154 -47.57 26.45 27.93
C GLN A 154 -48.32 25.50 28.88
N VAL A 155 -47.72 24.36 29.24
CA VAL A 155 -48.24 23.44 30.26
C VAL A 155 -48.17 24.06 31.66
N ALA A 156 -47.12 24.82 31.97
CA ALA A 156 -46.98 25.52 33.25
C ALA A 156 -47.94 26.71 33.39
N GLU A 157 -48.21 27.44 32.30
CA GLU A 157 -49.10 28.61 32.26
C GLU A 157 -50.58 28.24 32.15
N SER A 158 -50.92 27.03 31.70
CA SER A 158 -52.29 26.52 31.71
C SER A 158 -52.67 26.08 33.14
N PRO A 159 -53.58 26.78 33.84
CA PRO A 159 -54.00 26.37 35.16
C PRO A 159 -54.85 25.10 35.04
N ALA A 160 -54.19 23.98 35.30
CA ALA A 160 -54.70 22.71 35.80
C ALA A 160 -55.47 21.77 34.86
N PRO A 161 -54.87 20.58 34.59
CA PRO A 161 -55.60 19.32 34.62
C PRO A 161 -55.84 18.83 36.06
N TYR A 162 -55.10 19.35 37.05
CA TYR A 162 -55.11 18.85 38.43
C TYR A 162 -56.34 19.21 39.27
N GLN A 163 -57.14 20.23 38.89
CA GLN A 163 -58.40 20.52 39.58
C GLN A 163 -59.41 19.39 39.38
N SER A 164 -59.43 18.77 38.18
CA SER A 164 -60.30 17.63 37.90
C SER A 164 -59.96 16.38 38.74
N LEU A 165 -58.69 16.14 39.08
CA LEU A 165 -58.29 14.98 39.87
C LEU A 165 -58.63 15.13 41.37
N ALA A 166 -58.55 16.36 41.91
CA ALA A 166 -58.98 16.66 43.27
C ALA A 166 -60.51 16.54 43.42
N GLU A 167 -61.27 17.06 42.45
CA GLU A 167 -62.72 16.94 42.40
C GLU A 167 -63.19 15.48 42.22
N VAL A 168 -62.46 14.68 41.43
CA VAL A 168 -62.73 13.23 41.29
C VAL A 168 -62.45 12.47 42.60
N ALA A 169 -61.43 12.88 43.38
CA ALA A 169 -61.19 12.28 44.69
C ALA A 169 -62.31 12.60 45.69
N GLU A 170 -62.79 13.85 45.69
CA GLU A 170 -63.87 14.31 46.57
C GLU A 170 -65.24 13.73 46.20
N THR A 171 -65.51 13.56 44.90
CA THR A 171 -66.74 12.86 44.45
C THR A 171 -66.69 11.37 44.78
N LYS A 172 -65.51 10.74 44.76
CA LYS A 172 -65.33 9.34 45.15
C LYS A 172 -65.50 9.09 46.65
N THR A 173 -65.13 10.04 47.51
CA THR A 173 -65.43 9.95 48.95
C THR A 173 -66.92 10.11 49.22
N LYS A 174 -67.56 11.10 48.58
CA LYS A 174 -69.03 11.29 48.63
C LYS A 174 -69.79 10.05 48.12
N LEU A 175 -69.29 9.38 47.07
CA LEU A 175 -69.87 8.13 46.56
C LEU A 175 -69.78 6.99 47.60
N LYS A 176 -68.64 6.83 48.28
CA LYS A 176 -68.48 5.83 49.33
C LYS A 176 -69.38 6.09 50.55
N GLU A 177 -69.57 7.34 50.93
CA GLU A 177 -70.52 7.72 52.00
C GLU A 177 -71.96 7.41 51.60
N LEU A 178 -72.33 7.67 50.34
CA LEU A 178 -73.64 7.30 49.81
C LEU A 178 -73.84 5.78 49.76
N GLU A 179 -72.83 5.02 49.34
CA GLU A 179 -72.87 3.55 49.38
C GLU A 179 -73.01 3.01 50.81
N ALA A 180 -72.31 3.62 51.78
CA ALA A 180 -72.47 3.28 53.20
C ALA A 180 -73.88 3.59 53.73
N SER A 181 -74.45 4.74 53.33
CA SER A 181 -75.83 5.10 53.70
C SER A 181 -76.87 4.15 53.08
N GLN A 182 -76.64 3.71 51.84
CA GLN A 182 -77.47 2.68 51.19
C GLN A 182 -77.33 1.31 51.89
N ALA A 183 -76.14 0.95 52.37
CA ALA A 183 -75.94 -0.29 53.12
C ALA A 183 -76.71 -0.27 54.47
N VAL A 184 -76.72 0.86 55.17
CA VAL A 184 -77.52 1.02 56.40
C VAL A 184 -79.01 0.93 56.10
N LEU A 185 -79.50 1.67 55.09
CA LEU A 185 -80.91 1.62 54.70
C LEU A 185 -81.36 0.23 54.23
N THR A 186 -80.50 -0.50 53.51
CA THR A 186 -80.79 -1.89 53.11
C THR A 186 -80.78 -2.85 54.28
N ALA A 187 -79.91 -2.65 55.28
CA ALA A 187 -79.92 -3.40 56.52
C ALA A 187 -81.19 -3.11 57.35
N GLU A 188 -81.61 -1.86 57.45
CA GLU A 188 -82.86 -1.47 58.10
C GLU A 188 -84.08 -2.05 57.37
N LEU A 189 -84.12 -2.00 56.03
CA LEU A 189 -85.16 -2.65 55.25
C LEU A 189 -85.15 -4.18 55.42
N ALA A 190 -83.97 -4.80 55.53
CA ALA A 190 -83.85 -6.22 55.82
C ALA A 190 -84.32 -6.56 57.24
N GLN A 191 -84.09 -5.67 58.21
CA GLN A 191 -84.55 -5.82 59.58
C GLN A 191 -86.07 -5.65 59.67
N ILE A 192 -86.65 -4.64 59.01
CA ILE A 192 -88.11 -4.46 58.89
C ILE A 192 -88.74 -5.66 58.18
N LYS A 193 -88.14 -6.15 57.09
CA LYS A 193 -88.60 -7.38 56.43
C LYS A 193 -88.44 -8.61 57.31
N GLY A 194 -87.39 -8.68 58.12
CA GLY A 194 -87.13 -9.75 59.08
C GLY A 194 -88.14 -9.72 60.22
N ASP A 195 -88.50 -8.54 60.72
CA ASP A 195 -89.54 -8.34 61.73
C ASP A 195 -90.93 -8.63 61.17
N LEU A 196 -91.19 -8.25 59.91
CA LEU A 196 -92.39 -8.64 59.17
C LEU A 196 -92.44 -10.16 58.93
N ALA A 197 -91.29 -10.77 58.62
CA ALA A 197 -91.15 -12.21 58.44
C ALA A 197 -91.24 -12.98 59.76
N ARG A 198 -90.81 -12.40 60.89
CA ARG A 198 -91.00 -12.94 62.25
C ARG A 198 -92.46 -12.80 62.69
N ALA A 199 -93.12 -11.72 62.31
CA ALA A 199 -94.57 -11.56 62.47
C ALA A 199 -95.37 -12.54 61.60
N ARG A 200 -94.84 -12.93 60.42
CA ARG A 200 -95.41 -13.97 59.54
C ARG A 200 -94.97 -15.40 59.87
N GLY A 201 -93.82 -15.57 60.52
CA GLY A 201 -93.02 -16.79 60.57
C GLY A 201 -93.04 -17.46 61.93
N LYS A 202 -94.25 -17.71 62.43
CA LYS A 202 -94.54 -18.80 63.36
C LYS A 202 -94.66 -20.11 62.57
N ALA A 203 -93.66 -20.47 61.74
CA ALA A 203 -93.55 -21.77 61.05
C ALA A 203 -92.21 -21.91 60.29
N GLY A 204 -91.40 -22.89 60.71
CA GLY A 204 -90.66 -23.80 59.80
C GLY A 204 -89.31 -23.37 59.19
N GLY A 205 -88.21 -23.77 59.83
CA GLY A 205 -87.34 -24.86 59.34
C GLY A 205 -86.44 -24.69 58.08
N ARG A 206 -85.19 -24.25 58.32
CA ARG A 206 -83.88 -24.90 58.04
C ARG A 206 -83.47 -25.40 56.62
N ALA A 207 -82.36 -24.80 56.15
CA ALA A 207 -81.22 -25.32 55.34
C ALA A 207 -81.48 -25.94 53.95
N GLY A 208 -80.60 -25.85 52.95
CA GLY A 208 -79.22 -25.36 52.81
C GLY A 208 -78.83 -25.45 51.31
N LYS A 209 -77.76 -24.75 50.90
CA LYS A 209 -77.30 -24.55 49.51
C LYS A 209 -76.13 -25.49 49.15
N PRO A 210 -76.00 -25.98 47.89
CA PRO A 210 -74.86 -26.80 47.46
C PRO A 210 -73.71 -26.00 46.80
N ALA A 211 -72.58 -26.71 46.65
CA ALA A 211 -71.27 -26.43 46.03
C ALA A 211 -71.35 -25.94 44.55
N ALA A 212 -70.30 -25.55 43.80
CA ALA A 212 -68.85 -25.73 43.79
C ALA A 212 -68.23 -24.71 42.79
N ALA A 213 -66.90 -24.51 42.79
CA ALA A 213 -66.00 -24.55 41.60
C ALA A 213 -64.70 -23.75 41.79
N ARG A 214 -63.66 -24.25 41.13
CA ARG A 214 -62.21 -24.10 41.34
C ARG A 214 -61.59 -22.87 40.64
N PRO A 215 -60.38 -22.45 41.06
CA PRO A 215 -59.54 -21.49 40.33
C PRO A 215 -58.59 -22.15 39.29
N MET A 216 -58.09 -21.32 38.37
CA MET A 216 -56.83 -21.42 37.58
C MET A 216 -55.64 -21.78 38.53
N PRO A 217 -54.38 -22.12 38.12
CA PRO A 217 -53.58 -21.38 37.12
C PRO A 217 -52.30 -22.07 36.53
N GLU A 218 -51.50 -21.30 35.78
CA GLU A 218 -50.03 -21.10 35.94
C GLU A 218 -49.18 -21.93 34.96
N ALA A 219 -48.39 -21.37 34.04
CA ALA A 219 -47.21 -20.48 34.14
C ALA A 219 -45.87 -21.24 34.30
N SER A 220 -44.80 -20.50 33.99
CA SER A 220 -43.39 -20.69 34.37
C SER A 220 -42.50 -21.55 33.45
N THR A 221 -41.20 -21.29 33.25
CA THR A 221 -40.23 -20.21 33.58
C THR A 221 -38.86 -20.64 33.02
N LYS A 222 -38.01 -19.67 32.65
CA LYS A 222 -36.62 -19.37 33.11
C LYS A 222 -35.76 -20.52 33.73
N PRO A 223 -34.41 -20.46 33.67
CA PRO A 223 -33.65 -19.60 34.60
C PRO A 223 -32.40 -18.90 34.03
N ALA A 224 -31.98 -17.86 34.76
CA ALA A 224 -30.73 -17.11 34.65
C ALA A 224 -30.01 -17.14 36.02
N ALA A 225 -28.69 -16.97 36.05
CA ALA A 225 -27.85 -16.43 37.15
C ALA A 225 -26.38 -16.77 36.86
N ALA A 226 -25.31 -16.02 37.19
CA ALA A 226 -25.02 -14.73 37.87
C ALA A 226 -23.58 -14.35 37.42
N ALA A 227 -23.11 -13.12 37.19
CA ALA A 227 -23.16 -11.82 37.88
C ALA A 227 -22.29 -11.73 39.15
N GLU A 228 -21.17 -10.98 39.08
CA GLU A 228 -20.57 -10.07 40.10
C GLU A 228 -19.17 -9.62 39.62
N ALA A 229 -18.58 -8.47 39.91
CA ALA A 229 -19.00 -7.07 40.05
C ALA A 229 -17.69 -6.24 40.09
N LEU A 230 -17.44 -5.31 39.16
CA LEU A 230 -16.47 -4.20 39.32
C LEU A 230 -16.90 -3.01 38.44
N THR A 231 -16.65 -1.81 38.94
CA THR A 231 -17.12 -0.45 38.57
C THR A 231 -17.26 -0.11 37.06
N PRO A 232 -18.31 0.61 36.62
CA PRO A 232 -18.62 0.84 35.20
C PRO A 232 -17.94 2.07 34.57
N SER A 233 -16.71 2.43 34.96
CA SER A 233 -16.12 3.71 34.55
C SER A 233 -15.23 3.68 33.32
N ASP A 234 -14.96 2.52 32.70
CA ASP A 234 -14.09 2.43 31.50
C ASP A 234 -14.63 1.50 30.41
N ARG A 235 -15.95 1.48 30.21
CA ARG A 235 -16.62 0.71 29.14
C ARG A 235 -16.68 1.44 27.80
N ARG A 236 -15.63 2.18 27.43
CA ARG A 236 -15.59 2.81 26.11
C ARG A 236 -14.99 1.82 25.11
N PRO A 237 -15.69 1.53 24.00
CA PRO A 237 -15.12 0.69 22.96
C PRO A 237 -13.87 1.39 22.40
N VAL A 238 -12.80 0.63 22.24
CA VAL A 238 -11.52 1.12 21.69
C VAL A 238 -11.60 1.03 20.18
N ARG A 239 -11.17 2.09 19.48
CA ARG A 239 -11.07 2.10 18.02
C ARG A 239 -9.61 1.96 17.63
N ILE A 240 -9.30 1.04 16.73
CA ILE A 240 -7.96 0.86 16.17
C ILE A 240 -8.04 0.88 14.65
N ALA A 241 -7.00 1.39 13.99
CA ALA A 241 -6.82 1.24 12.56
C ALA A 241 -5.94 0.01 12.32
N VAL A 242 -6.35 -0.86 11.40
CA VAL A 242 -5.62 -2.08 11.02
C VAL A 242 -4.32 -1.69 10.31
N GLU A 243 -3.19 -2.19 10.76
CA GLU A 243 -1.88 -1.96 10.13
C GLU A 243 -1.46 -3.15 9.25
N ARG A 244 -0.37 -2.98 8.48
CA ARG A 244 0.18 -4.06 7.65
C ARG A 244 0.68 -5.19 8.55
N GLY A 245 0.11 -6.38 8.39
CA GLY A 245 0.47 -7.57 9.16
C GLY A 245 -0.51 -7.92 10.27
N ASP A 246 -1.51 -7.07 10.51
CA ASP A 246 -2.59 -7.37 11.44
C ASP A 246 -3.53 -8.46 10.90
N SER A 247 -4.04 -9.29 11.82
CA SER A 247 -5.11 -10.25 11.58
C SER A 247 -6.15 -10.18 12.70
N LEU A 248 -7.39 -10.58 12.40
CA LEU A 248 -8.45 -10.60 13.42
C LEU A 248 -8.07 -11.45 14.64
N ASP A 249 -7.36 -12.56 14.43
CA ASP A 249 -6.87 -13.43 15.51
C ASP A 249 -5.85 -12.73 16.40
N LEU A 250 -4.89 -12.00 15.80
CA LEU A 250 -3.87 -11.26 16.54
C LEU A 250 -4.50 -10.14 17.37
N ILE A 251 -5.41 -9.37 16.76
CA ILE A 251 -6.15 -8.30 17.42
C ILE A 251 -7.02 -8.87 18.54
N ALA A 252 -7.79 -9.92 18.27
CA ALA A 252 -8.66 -10.55 19.25
C ALA A 252 -7.86 -11.03 20.49
N ARG A 253 -6.70 -11.64 20.28
CA ARG A 253 -5.79 -12.08 21.36
C ARG A 253 -5.18 -10.91 22.12
N LEU A 254 -4.75 -9.86 21.43
CA LEU A 254 -4.13 -8.67 22.05
C LEU A 254 -5.11 -7.98 23.02
N TYR A 255 -6.38 -7.93 22.63
CA TYR A 255 -7.42 -7.25 23.40
C TYR A 255 -8.30 -8.18 24.26
N GLY A 256 -8.01 -9.49 24.27
CA GLY A 256 -8.73 -10.48 25.06
C GLY A 256 -10.20 -10.66 24.66
N VAL A 257 -10.55 -10.42 23.41
CA VAL A 257 -11.91 -10.59 22.86
C VAL A 257 -12.00 -11.83 21.98
N SER A 258 -13.19 -12.38 21.79
CA SER A 258 -13.36 -13.46 20.81
C SER A 258 -13.44 -12.89 19.40
N VAL A 259 -12.94 -13.63 18.40
CA VAL A 259 -13.05 -13.23 16.99
C VAL A 259 -14.51 -13.11 16.56
N ALA A 260 -15.39 -13.95 17.11
CA ALA A 260 -16.83 -13.89 16.85
C ALA A 260 -17.45 -12.57 17.34
N ASP A 261 -17.12 -12.12 18.55
CA ASP A 261 -17.62 -10.85 19.10
C ASP A 261 -17.06 -9.66 18.34
N LEU A 262 -15.77 -9.72 17.96
CA LEU A 262 -15.11 -8.68 17.16
C LEU A 262 -15.76 -8.56 15.78
N LYS A 263 -16.09 -9.68 15.14
CA LYS A 263 -16.79 -9.71 13.85
C LYS A 263 -18.22 -9.18 13.96
N ALA A 264 -18.94 -9.60 15.00
CA ALA A 264 -20.33 -9.18 15.22
C ALA A 264 -20.45 -7.66 15.40
N ILE A 265 -19.55 -7.06 16.19
CA ILE A 265 -19.56 -5.61 16.45
C ILE A 265 -19.14 -4.79 15.23
N ASN A 266 -18.24 -5.32 14.41
CA ASN A 266 -17.73 -4.62 13.22
C ASN A 266 -18.47 -5.01 11.92
N GLY A 267 -19.53 -5.81 12.01
CA GLY A 267 -20.31 -6.25 10.84
C GLY A 267 -19.52 -7.12 9.84
N LEU A 268 -18.45 -7.77 10.29
CA LEU A 268 -17.57 -8.57 9.43
C LEU A 268 -18.16 -9.96 9.22
N ARG A 269 -18.36 -10.33 7.95
CA ARG A 269 -18.82 -11.68 7.59
C ARG A 269 -17.67 -12.68 7.58
N ASN A 270 -16.49 -12.23 7.15
CA ASN A 270 -15.30 -13.06 6.93
C ASN A 270 -14.13 -12.52 7.76
N ASP A 271 -13.01 -13.24 7.72
CA ASP A 271 -11.82 -12.87 8.51
C ASP A 271 -10.88 -11.91 7.76
N LEU A 272 -11.31 -11.45 6.59
CA LEU A 272 -10.58 -10.48 5.77
C LEU A 272 -10.76 -9.08 6.34
N ILE A 273 -9.65 -8.47 6.73
CA ILE A 273 -9.55 -7.07 7.13
C ILE A 273 -8.57 -6.34 6.21
N LEU A 274 -8.86 -5.07 5.91
CA LEU A 274 -8.04 -4.25 5.04
C LEU A 274 -7.14 -3.34 5.87
N VAL A 275 -5.92 -3.11 5.39
CA VAL A 275 -5.02 -2.13 6.01
C VAL A 275 -5.68 -0.75 5.97
N GLY A 276 -5.69 -0.05 7.10
CA GLY A 276 -6.37 1.22 7.32
C GLY A 276 -7.83 1.10 7.74
N GLN A 277 -8.39 -0.12 7.82
CA GLN A 277 -9.76 -0.33 8.28
C GLN A 277 -9.87 -0.03 9.79
N GLU A 278 -10.88 0.76 10.18
CA GLU A 278 -11.17 0.98 11.60
C GLU A 278 -11.96 -0.19 12.19
N LEU A 279 -11.47 -0.74 13.30
CA LEU A 279 -12.14 -1.78 14.08
C LEU A 279 -12.48 -1.27 15.48
N VAL A 280 -13.71 -1.55 15.89
CA VAL A 280 -14.29 -1.27 17.20
C VAL A 280 -14.14 -2.52 18.07
N ILE A 281 -13.37 -2.41 19.15
CA ILE A 281 -13.08 -3.52 20.05
C ILE A 281 -13.91 -3.38 21.34
N PRO A 282 -14.71 -4.40 21.69
CA PRO A 282 -15.39 -4.44 22.98
C PRO A 282 -14.38 -4.74 24.10
N ARG A 283 -14.16 -3.83 25.05
CA ARG A 283 -13.22 -4.11 26.15
C ARG A 283 -13.85 -5.08 27.18
N PRO A 284 -13.29 -6.28 27.43
CA PRO A 284 -13.72 -7.10 28.56
C PRO A 284 -13.25 -6.47 29.89
N PRO A 285 -14.00 -6.67 30.98
CA PRO A 285 -13.79 -5.97 32.27
C PRO A 285 -12.46 -6.29 32.99
N SER A 286 -11.60 -7.16 32.46
CA SER A 286 -10.42 -7.68 33.18
C SER A 286 -9.05 -7.35 32.60
N MET A 287 -8.93 -6.51 31.56
CA MET A 287 -7.62 -6.11 31.03
C MET A 287 -7.33 -4.61 31.19
N GLY A 288 -6.29 -4.30 31.98
CA GLY A 288 -5.68 -2.97 32.07
C GLY A 288 -5.04 -2.52 30.74
N PRO A 289 -4.70 -1.23 30.57
CA PRO A 289 -4.20 -0.69 29.31
C PRO A 289 -2.89 -1.38 28.90
N GLN A 290 -2.88 -2.08 27.76
CA GLN A 290 -1.64 -2.60 27.17
C GLN A 290 -1.05 -1.62 26.15
N PRO A 291 0.29 -1.54 26.05
CA PRO A 291 0.99 -0.64 25.14
C PRO A 291 0.69 -1.03 23.68
N GLY A 292 0.56 0.00 22.85
CA GLY A 292 0.15 -0.10 21.45
C GLY A 292 1.08 -0.95 20.56
N PRO A 293 0.61 -1.34 19.37
CA PRO A 293 1.36 -2.20 18.48
C PRO A 293 2.59 -1.45 17.97
N ASN A 294 3.79 -1.94 18.31
CA ASN A 294 5.05 -1.47 17.76
C ASN A 294 5.65 -2.55 16.85
N GLY A 295 5.86 -2.16 15.60
CA GLY A 295 7.12 -2.32 14.86
C GLY A 295 7.84 -3.66 14.95
N ARG A 296 7.74 -4.42 13.86
CA ARG A 296 8.83 -5.24 13.36
C ARG A 296 9.08 -4.94 11.89
#